data_AF-A0AAW0HR26-F1
#
_entry.id   AF-A0AAW0HR26-F1
#
_cell.length_a   1.000
_cell.length_b   1.000
_cell.length_c   1.000
_cell.angle_alpha   90.00
_cell.angle_beta   90.00
_cell.angle_gamma   90.00
#
_symmetry.space_group_name_H-M   'P 1'
#
loop_
_entity.id
_entity.type
_entity.pdbx_description
1 polymer ?
#
loop_
_entity_poly.entity_id
_entity_poly.type
_entity_poly.pdbx_seq_one_letter_code
_entity_poly.pdbx_strand_id
1 'polypeptide(L)'
;MEGRQEKVLETAQGARTAPSVIAFTAAGDKLVGMAAKRQVVINPNNTFYATKHLIGRRYDDPNVQKDAKNIPFKIVHASNGDS
;
A
#
# COMPACT_ATOMS: atom_id res chain seq x y z
N MET A 1 -31.49 16.08 -14.72
CA MET A 1 -31.17 15.91 -13.28
C MET A 1 -30.15 14.78 -13.12
N GLU A 2 -28.87 15.05 -13.34
CA GLU A 2 -27.75 14.12 -13.09
C GLU A 2 -27.19 14.37 -11.68
N GLY A 3 -27.99 14.10 -10.64
CA GLY A 3 -27.61 14.48 -9.27
C GLY A 3 -28.21 13.63 -8.15
N ARG A 4 -28.80 12.46 -8.48
CA ARG A 4 -29.46 11.57 -7.51
C ARG A 4 -28.88 10.17 -7.42
N GLN A 5 -27.89 9.83 -8.25
CA GLN A 5 -27.25 8.51 -8.25
C GLN A 5 -25.74 8.64 -8.03
N GLU A 6 -25.24 7.87 -7.07
CA GLU A 6 -23.82 7.65 -6.82
C GLU A 6 -23.16 7.15 -8.12
N LYS A 7 -22.09 7.80 -8.58
CA LYS A 7 -21.33 7.34 -9.77
C LYS A 7 -19.91 6.98 -9.36
N VAL A 8 -19.52 5.73 -9.61
CA VAL A 8 -18.13 5.29 -9.45
C VAL A 8 -17.31 5.87 -10.59
N LEU A 9 -16.27 6.64 -10.25
CA LEU A 9 -15.35 7.20 -11.22
C LEU A 9 -14.31 6.16 -11.64
N GLU A 10 -13.97 6.18 -12.92
CA GLU A 10 -12.93 5.31 -13.46
C GLU A 10 -11.55 5.94 -13.26
N THR A 11 -10.58 5.07 -13.03
CA THR A 11 -9.16 5.42 -13.00
C THR A 11 -8.66 5.78 -14.40
N ALA A 12 -7.47 6.40 -14.50
CA ALA A 12 -6.83 6.67 -15.79
C ALA A 12 -6.60 5.41 -16.66
N GLN A 13 -6.65 4.23 -16.06
CA GLN A 13 -6.52 2.93 -16.74
C GLN A 13 -7.87 2.25 -17.04
N GLY A 14 -8.99 2.95 -16.86
CA GLY A 14 -10.34 2.44 -17.15
C GLY A 14 -10.90 1.45 -16.11
N ALA A 15 -10.20 1.22 -15.00
CA ALA A 15 -10.70 0.39 -13.90
C ALA A 15 -11.53 1.22 -12.91
N ARG A 16 -12.60 0.66 -12.37
CA ARG A 16 -13.43 1.27 -11.31
C ARG A 16 -12.82 1.18 -9.91
N THR A 17 -11.75 0.40 -9.75
CA THR A 17 -11.01 0.27 -8.49
C THR A 17 -9.51 0.39 -8.76
N ALA A 18 -8.80 1.00 -7.81
CA ALA A 18 -7.34 1.08 -7.82
C ALA A 18 -6.78 0.14 -6.74
N PRO A 19 -5.75 -0.67 -7.04
CA PRO A 19 -5.03 -1.39 -6.01
C PRO A 19 -4.45 -0.44 -4.96
N SER A 20 -4.61 -0.74 -3.68
CA SER A 20 -3.93 -0.02 -2.59
C SER A 20 -2.47 -0.46 -2.48
N VAL A 21 -1.69 -0.17 -3.52
CA VAL A 21 -0.28 -0.53 -3.65
C VAL A 21 0.51 0.71 -4.08
N ILE A 22 1.65 0.93 -3.43
CA ILE A 22 2.57 2.04 -3.72
C ILE A 22 3.96 1.44 -3.92
N ALA A 23 4.69 1.88 -4.94
CA ALA A 23 6.07 1.47 -5.15
C ALA A 23 6.96 2.69 -5.35
N PHE A 24 8.19 2.62 -4.84
CA PHE A 24 9.22 3.62 -5.11
C PHE A 24 10.28 3.02 -6.05
N THR A 25 10.55 3.72 -7.15
CA THR A 25 11.59 3.32 -8.09
C THR A 25 12.97 3.72 -7.57
N ALA A 26 14.03 3.13 -8.14
CA ALA A 26 15.41 3.49 -7.79
C ALA A 26 15.74 4.96 -8.16
N ALA A 27 14.99 5.55 -9.10
CA ALA A 27 15.13 6.95 -9.50
C ALA A 27 14.40 7.92 -8.55
N GLY A 28 13.65 7.40 -7.56
CA GLY A 28 12.86 8.21 -6.62
C GLY A 28 11.42 8.47 -7.08
N ASP A 29 10.99 7.89 -8.19
CA ASP A 29 9.60 8.06 -8.66
C ASP A 29 8.63 7.25 -7.80
N LYS A 30 7.46 7.84 -7.56
CA LYS A 30 6.36 7.20 -6.83
C LYS A 30 5.33 6.66 -7.82
N LEU A 31 5.10 5.35 -7.75
CA LEU A 31 4.08 4.65 -8.51
C LEU A 31 2.91 4.26 -7.60
N VAL A 32 1.70 4.33 -8.12
CA VAL A 32 0.46 4.03 -7.38
C VAL A 32 -0.45 3.13 -8.20
N GLY A 33 -1.19 2.26 -7.54
CA GLY A 33 -2.24 1.46 -8.16
C GLY A 33 -1.69 0.34 -9.04
N MET A 34 -2.22 0.23 -10.26
CA MET A 34 -1.86 -0.84 -11.18
C MET A 34 -0.37 -0.82 -11.57
N ALA A 35 0.22 0.38 -11.70
CA ALA A 35 1.64 0.52 -12.02
C ALA A 35 2.53 -0.05 -10.90
N ALA A 36 2.21 0.26 -9.64
CA ALA A 36 2.92 -0.28 -8.48
C ALA A 36 2.73 -1.79 -8.32
N LYS A 37 1.50 -2.29 -8.53
CA LYS A 37 1.20 -3.74 -8.43
C LYS A 37 2.05 -4.59 -9.38
N ARG A 38 2.40 -4.07 -10.57
CA ARG A 38 3.28 -4.77 -11.53
C ARG A 38 4.71 -4.91 -11.03
N GLN A 39 5.15 -4.03 -10.13
CA GLN A 39 6.52 -4.05 -9.60
C GLN A 39 6.71 -4.98 -8.40
N VAL A 40 5.65 -5.53 -7.83
CA VAL A 40 5.74 -6.38 -6.61
C VAL A 40 6.77 -7.51 -6.75
N VAL A 41 6.88 -8.12 -7.92
CA VAL A 41 7.82 -9.23 -8.17
C VAL A 41 9.26 -8.73 -8.44
N ILE A 42 9.40 -7.56 -9.07
CA ILE A 42 10.70 -7.02 -9.52
C ILE A 42 11.38 -6.21 -8.39
N ASN A 43 10.58 -5.48 -7.62
CA ASN A 43 11.00 -4.55 -6.59
C ASN A 43 10.20 -4.81 -5.29
N PRO A 44 10.31 -6.01 -4.70
CA PRO A 44 9.48 -6.42 -3.57
C PRO A 44 9.75 -5.56 -2.32
N ASN A 45 11.00 -5.17 -2.07
CA ASN A 45 11.39 -4.44 -0.87
C ASN A 45 10.90 -2.97 -0.85
N ASN A 46 10.70 -2.36 -2.02
CA ASN A 46 10.22 -0.98 -2.13
C ASN A 46 8.78 -0.89 -2.68
N THR A 47 8.05 -2.01 -2.68
CA THR A 47 6.63 -2.05 -3.05
C THR A 47 5.79 -2.38 -1.82
N PHE A 48 4.99 -1.41 -1.41
CA PHE A 48 4.17 -1.44 -0.20
C PHE A 48 2.73 -1.79 -0.55
N TYR A 49 2.22 -2.80 0.14
CA TYR A 49 0.83 -3.28 0.04
C TYR A 49 0.38 -3.78 1.42
N ALA A 50 -0.94 -3.95 1.59
CA ALA A 50 -1.54 -4.35 2.87
C ALA A 50 -1.18 -3.43 4.06
N THR A 51 -0.69 -2.22 3.82
CA THR A 51 -0.28 -1.25 4.85
C THR A 51 -1.44 -0.92 5.80
N LYS A 52 -2.70 -1.00 5.33
CA LYS A 52 -3.90 -0.83 6.16
C LYS A 52 -3.94 -1.78 7.37
N HIS A 53 -3.28 -2.94 7.31
CA HIS A 53 -3.20 -3.85 8.45
C HIS A 53 -2.27 -3.33 9.55
N LEU A 54 -1.31 -2.46 9.21
CA LEU A 54 -0.29 -1.91 10.10
C LEU A 54 -0.70 -0.55 10.69
N ILE A 55 -1.59 0.18 10.02
CA ILE A 55 -2.04 1.50 10.46
C ILE A 55 -2.66 1.40 11.86
N GLY A 56 -2.14 2.20 12.80
CA GLY A 56 -2.64 2.30 14.16
C GLY A 56 -2.32 1.09 15.05
N ARG A 57 -1.40 0.20 14.61
CA ARG A 57 -0.91 -0.92 15.42
C ARG A 57 0.50 -0.64 15.91
N ARG A 58 0.78 -1.12 17.12
CA ARG A 58 2.14 -1.11 17.66
C ARG A 58 3.02 -2.12 16.95
N TYR A 59 4.31 -1.82 16.87
CA TYR A 59 5.30 -2.75 16.34
C TYR A 59 5.22 -4.13 17.01
N ASP A 60 5.00 -4.16 18.33
CA ASP A 60 4.95 -5.38 19.13
C ASP A 60 3.62 -6.17 19.04
N ASP A 61 2.63 -5.69 18.27
CA ASP A 61 1.37 -6.42 18.07
C ASP A 61 1.66 -7.78 17.40
N PRO A 62 1.14 -8.91 17.95
CA PRO A 62 1.33 -10.24 17.36
C PRO A 62 0.97 -10.34 15.88
N ASN A 63 -0.03 -9.57 15.41
CA ASN A 63 -0.41 -9.52 14.00
C ASN A 63 0.64 -8.80 13.16
N VAL A 64 1.21 -7.69 13.66
CA VAL A 64 2.29 -6.96 12.98
C VAL A 64 3.55 -7.82 12.90
N GLN A 65 3.89 -8.54 13.98
CA GLN A 65 5.02 -9.48 14.00
C GLN A 65 4.83 -10.66 13.03
N LYS A 66 3.58 -11.13 12.86
CA LYS A 66 3.25 -12.15 11.87
C LYS A 66 3.39 -11.59 10.45
N ASP A 67 2.87 -10.39 10.19
CA ASP A 67 2.93 -9.75 8.87
C ASP A 67 4.39 -9.44 8.49
N ALA A 68 5.19 -8.96 9.44
CA ALA A 68 6.62 -8.67 9.26
C ALA A 68 7.44 -9.88 8.77
N LYS A 69 7.01 -11.11 9.06
CA LYS A 69 7.66 -12.34 8.59
C LYS A 69 7.24 -12.74 7.17
N ASN A 70 6.07 -12.29 6.72
CA ASN A 70 5.45 -12.73 5.47
C ASN A 70 5.57 -11.70 4.34
N ILE A 71 5.93 -10.45 4.66
CA ILE A 71 6.06 -9.38 3.68
C ILE A 71 7.53 -9.06 3.41
N PRO A 72 7.88 -8.67 2.17
CA PRO A 72 9.27 -8.43 1.79
C PRO A 72 9.81 -7.07 2.26
N PHE A 73 8.96 -6.05 2.39
CA PHE A 73 9.38 -4.74 2.86
C PHE A 73 9.58 -4.72 4.38
N LYS A 74 10.53 -3.91 4.84
CA LYS A 74 10.89 -3.85 6.25
C LYS A 74 9.85 -3.05 7.06
N ILE A 75 9.34 -3.65 8.13
CA ILE A 75 8.61 -2.94 9.20
C ILE A 75 9.62 -2.59 10.30
N VAL A 76 9.61 -1.34 10.76
CA VAL A 76 10.50 -0.86 11.82
C VAL A 76 9.70 -0.22 12.95
N HIS A 77 10.22 -0.32 14.16
CA HIS A 77 9.67 0.37 15.33
C HIS A 77 9.89 1.89 15.18
N ALA A 78 8.83 2.67 15.37
CA ALA A 78 8.92 4.14 15.32
C ALA A 78 9.49 4.67 16.64
N SER A 79 10.39 5.67 16.60
CA SER A 79 11.03 6.20 17.82
C SER A 79 10.14 7.13 18.64
N ASN A 80 8.99 7.53 18.11
CA ASN A 80 8.14 8.59 18.65
C ASN A 80 7.02 8.11 19.58
N GLY A 81 6.96 6.84 19.97
CA GLY A 81 5.97 6.33 20.94
C GLY A 81 4.51 6.30 20.46
N ASP A 82 4.22 6.91 19.32
CA ASP A 82 2.95 6.76 18.60
C ASP A 82 2.99 5.47 17.78
N SER A 83 2.29 4.45 18.29
CA SER A 83 2.08 3.12 17.69
C SER A 83 3.35 2.44 17.16
#